data_AF-A0A178K8E4-F1
#
_entry.id   AF-A0A178K8E4-F1
#
_cell.length_a   1.000
_cell.length_b   1.000
_cell.length_c   1.000
_cell.angle_alpha   90.00
_cell.angle_beta   90.00
_cell.angle_gamma   90.00
#
_symmetry.space_group_name_H-M   'P 1'
#
loop_
_entity.id
_entity.type
_entity.pdbx_description
1 polymer ?
#
loop_
_entity_poly.entity_id
_entity_poly.type
_entity_poly.pdbx_seq_one_letter_code
_entity_poly.pdbx_strand_id
1 'polypeptide(L)'
;MVKETINSLKGVLYERISSPLWGTYFISFVVYNWSAILILASDPKPMAEKVELIKTTYVYTDGNFNIGVVLYPLMMSVFLLLAIPFLQTLHYIYSEYMKTQGKVRRDKFEEKTRLTVEQSNELRQRIFNIQTSSREMTSFQDQEINSLKETISSLKSQLESSEQDEEMGLLVEQLQKVQSEKAELSAKVAKVELELANNRAYIKTDAVDIEYAFARIIGNEIGARGTEHDADIFRGGDISHISDALDSAIASIELRLNSIHFLPSDHESGGIAAQLGVAIMQLKRTSKSMKELTVYEPNDYHWGIVANLMTVINTLLEFAERNKTNKLFKSDSQRVAF
;
A
#
# COMPACT_ATOMS: atom_id res chain seq x y z
N MET A 1 12.99 39.75 20.69
CA MET A 1 12.94 40.89 19.74
C MET A 1 12.43 40.53 18.35
N VAL A 2 13.18 39.88 17.44
CA VAL A 2 12.70 39.56 16.07
C VAL A 2 11.44 38.67 16.06
N LYS A 3 11.38 37.68 16.97
CA LYS A 3 10.23 36.78 17.11
C LYS A 3 8.97 37.50 17.63
N GLU A 4 9.15 38.50 18.48
CA GLU A 4 8.06 39.33 19.02
C GLU A 4 7.54 40.30 17.96
N THR A 5 8.43 40.87 17.14
CA THR A 5 8.03 41.71 15.99
C THR A 5 7.30 40.89 14.92
N ILE A 6 7.73 39.66 14.64
CA ILE A 6 7.02 38.76 13.72
C ILE A 6 5.63 38.39 14.27
N ASN A 7 5.53 38.11 15.57
CA ASN A 7 4.26 37.74 16.19
C ASN A 7 3.28 38.92 16.29
N SER A 8 3.76 40.13 16.57
CA SER A 8 2.92 41.34 16.53
C SER A 8 2.48 41.71 15.12
N LEU A 9 3.36 41.53 14.12
CA LEU A 9 3.01 41.72 12.72
C LEU A 9 1.95 40.72 12.26
N LYS A 10 2.08 39.45 12.66
CA LYS A 10 1.09 38.40 12.39
C LYS A 10 -0.27 38.73 12.98
N GLY A 11 -0.34 39.23 14.21
CA GLY A 11 -1.61 39.61 14.84
C GLY A 11 -2.34 40.72 14.07
N VAL A 12 -1.62 41.79 13.71
CA VAL A 12 -2.19 42.92 12.95
C VAL A 12 -2.54 42.53 11.51
N LEU A 13 -1.72 41.71 10.86
CA LEU A 13 -2.02 41.16 9.54
C LEU A 13 -3.25 40.25 9.61
N TYR A 14 -3.37 39.42 10.63
CA TYR A 14 -4.51 38.51 10.79
C TYR A 14 -5.81 39.29 10.99
N GLU A 15 -5.85 40.29 11.87
CA GLU A 15 -7.04 41.13 12.08
C GLU A 15 -7.47 41.89 10.81
N ARG A 16 -6.51 42.37 10.00
CA ARG A 16 -6.81 43.14 8.78
C ARG A 16 -7.12 42.26 7.57
N ILE A 17 -6.48 41.09 7.45
CA ILE A 17 -6.76 40.06 6.43
C ILE A 17 -8.07 39.32 6.73
N SER A 18 -8.53 39.33 7.99
CA SER A 18 -9.84 38.78 8.38
C SER A 18 -11.01 39.49 7.71
N SER A 19 -10.82 40.71 7.19
CA SER A 19 -11.80 41.32 6.28
C SER A 19 -11.64 40.73 4.88
N PRO A 20 -12.65 40.00 4.35
CA PRO A 20 -12.57 39.36 3.04
C PRO A 20 -12.21 40.34 1.91
N LEU A 21 -12.62 41.61 2.06
CA LEU A 21 -12.35 42.67 1.10
C LEU A 21 -10.88 43.09 1.06
N TRP A 22 -10.26 43.29 2.22
CA TRP A 22 -8.84 43.66 2.28
C TRP A 22 -7.92 42.53 1.84
N GLY A 23 -8.25 41.29 2.20
CA GLY A 23 -7.50 40.11 1.75
C GLY A 23 -7.56 39.93 0.24
N THR A 24 -8.76 39.95 -0.35
CA THR A 24 -8.95 39.81 -1.80
C THR A 24 -8.39 41.01 -2.57
N TYR A 25 -8.49 42.23 -2.03
CA TYR A 25 -7.86 43.41 -2.61
C TYR A 25 -6.33 43.30 -2.62
N PHE A 26 -5.72 42.88 -1.52
CA PHE A 26 -4.27 42.69 -1.45
C PHE A 26 -3.77 41.67 -2.48
N ILE A 27 -4.46 40.52 -2.58
CA ILE A 27 -4.13 39.49 -3.58
C ILE A 27 -4.31 40.04 -5.00
N SER A 28 -5.43 40.73 -5.26
CA SER A 28 -5.71 41.34 -6.58
C SER A 28 -4.67 42.40 -6.93
N PHE A 29 -4.19 43.16 -5.94
CA PHE A 29 -3.17 44.18 -6.09
C PHE A 29 -1.81 43.55 -6.43
N VAL A 30 -1.43 42.48 -5.73
CA VAL A 30 -0.21 41.72 -6.03
C VAL A 30 -0.26 41.10 -7.43
N VAL A 31 -1.38 40.49 -7.80
CA VAL A 31 -1.57 39.87 -9.13
C VAL A 31 -1.54 40.92 -10.23
N TYR A 32 -2.18 42.07 -10.04
CA TYR A 32 -2.19 43.15 -11.04
C TYR A 32 -0.81 43.82 -11.17
N ASN A 33 -0.11 44.03 -10.05
CA ASN A 33 1.19 44.69 -9.99
C ASN A 33 2.38 43.71 -9.97
N TRP A 34 2.20 42.51 -10.52
CA TRP A 34 3.17 41.43 -10.45
C TRP A 34 4.53 41.82 -11.08
N SER A 35 4.53 42.63 -12.14
CA SER A 35 5.75 43.10 -12.81
C SER A 35 6.62 43.95 -11.89
N ALA A 36 6.03 44.86 -11.11
CA ALA A 36 6.76 45.68 -10.17
C ALA A 36 7.31 44.90 -8.98
N ILE A 37 6.55 43.90 -8.51
CA ILE A 37 7.00 43.00 -7.46
C ILE A 37 8.19 42.15 -7.94
N LEU A 38 8.13 41.66 -9.19
CA LEU A 38 9.26 40.93 -9.79
C LEU A 38 10.49 41.81 -10.00
N ILE A 39 10.32 43.05 -10.45
CA ILE A 39 11.43 44.02 -10.59
C ILE A 39 12.08 44.29 -9.23
N LEU A 40 11.28 44.49 -8.18
CA LEU A 40 11.79 44.70 -6.83
C LEU A 40 12.56 43.47 -6.32
N ALA A 41 11.98 42.28 -6.50
CA ALA A 41 12.52 41.03 -5.95
C ALA A 41 13.71 40.45 -6.72
N SER A 42 13.74 40.58 -8.06
CA SER A 42 14.61 39.77 -8.92
C SER A 42 15.59 40.56 -9.79
N ASP A 43 15.38 41.87 -10.00
CA ASP A 43 16.27 42.66 -10.86
C ASP A 43 17.62 42.92 -10.14
N PRO A 44 18.79 42.66 -10.75
CA PRO A 44 20.10 42.92 -10.14
C PRO A 44 20.48 44.41 -10.04
N LYS A 45 19.68 45.33 -10.62
CA LYS A 45 19.98 46.77 -10.62
C LYS A 45 20.03 47.41 -9.22
N PRO A 46 20.77 48.53 -9.05
CA PRO A 46 20.74 49.33 -7.84
C PRO A 46 19.33 49.79 -7.47
N MET A 47 19.04 49.87 -6.16
CA MET A 47 17.71 50.23 -5.64
C MET A 47 17.18 51.58 -6.18
N ALA A 48 18.07 52.54 -6.44
CA ALA A 48 17.70 53.84 -7.00
C ALA A 48 17.08 53.72 -8.40
N GLU A 49 17.66 52.90 -9.27
CA GLU A 49 17.16 52.65 -10.63
C GLU A 49 15.85 51.86 -10.63
N LYS A 50 15.69 50.92 -9.67
CA LYS A 50 14.42 50.19 -9.48
C LYS A 50 13.28 51.14 -9.11
N VAL A 51 13.54 52.07 -8.20
CA VAL A 51 12.54 53.07 -7.76
C VAL A 51 12.18 54.02 -8.91
N GLU A 52 13.15 54.41 -9.74
CA GLU A 52 12.90 55.25 -10.91
C GLU A 52 12.05 54.52 -11.95
N LEU A 53 12.35 53.25 -12.24
CA LEU A 53 11.59 52.41 -13.16
C LEU A 53 10.13 52.20 -12.70
N ILE A 54 9.93 52.04 -11.39
CA ILE A 54 8.60 51.96 -10.78
C ILE A 54 7.90 53.32 -10.91
N LYS A 55 8.56 54.44 -10.60
CA LYS A 55 7.98 55.77 -10.75
C LYS A 55 7.52 56.05 -12.18
N THR A 56 8.32 55.70 -13.19
CA THR A 56 7.93 55.88 -14.61
C THR A 56 6.78 54.96 -15.03
N THR A 57 6.60 53.82 -14.36
CA THR A 57 5.51 52.86 -14.66
C THR A 57 4.20 53.25 -13.97
N TYR A 58 4.27 53.91 -12.80
CA TYR A 58 3.11 54.17 -11.93
C TYR A 58 2.66 55.63 -11.85
N VAL A 59 3.52 56.58 -12.26
CA VAL A 59 3.22 58.01 -12.31
C VAL A 59 3.18 58.44 -13.77
N TYR A 60 2.11 59.14 -14.18
CA TYR A 60 2.05 59.71 -15.53
C TYR A 60 3.14 60.78 -15.70
N THR A 61 3.57 61.01 -16.94
CA THR A 61 4.59 62.00 -17.31
C THR A 61 4.30 63.42 -16.79
N ASP A 62 3.03 63.72 -16.48
CA ASP A 62 2.57 65.01 -15.94
C ASP A 62 2.54 65.10 -14.40
N GLY A 63 3.09 64.11 -13.68
CA GLY A 63 3.14 64.09 -12.21
C GLY A 63 1.85 63.61 -11.52
N ASN A 64 0.81 63.26 -12.29
CA ASN A 64 -0.44 62.75 -11.78
C ASN A 64 -0.35 61.24 -11.47
N PHE A 65 -0.89 60.84 -10.32
CA PHE A 65 -0.96 59.44 -9.90
C PHE A 65 -1.92 58.67 -10.81
N ASN A 66 -1.49 57.50 -11.30
CA ASN A 66 -2.36 56.66 -12.11
C ASN A 66 -3.41 55.97 -11.23
N ILE A 67 -4.61 56.53 -11.20
CA ILE A 67 -5.76 56.00 -10.45
C ILE A 67 -6.05 54.52 -10.82
N GLY A 68 -5.75 54.10 -12.06
CA GLY A 68 -5.92 52.72 -12.50
C GLY A 68 -5.19 51.69 -11.62
N VAL A 69 -4.04 52.06 -11.05
CA VAL A 69 -3.20 51.19 -10.22
C VAL A 69 -3.91 50.72 -8.95
N VAL A 70 -4.83 51.56 -8.45
CA VAL A 70 -5.65 51.27 -7.26
C VAL A 70 -7.03 50.77 -7.69
N LEU A 71 -7.61 51.37 -8.74
CA LEU A 71 -8.97 51.08 -9.18
C LEU A 71 -9.13 49.69 -9.80
N TYR A 72 -8.17 49.23 -10.61
CA TYR A 72 -8.25 47.90 -11.25
C TYR A 72 -8.18 46.75 -10.22
N PRO A 73 -7.23 46.73 -9.26
CA PRO A 73 -7.26 45.76 -8.17
C PRO A 73 -8.53 45.81 -7.32
N LEU A 74 -9.09 47.00 -7.11
CA LEU A 74 -10.34 47.18 -6.37
C LEU A 74 -11.52 46.55 -7.13
N MET A 75 -11.65 46.85 -8.43
CA MET A 75 -12.67 46.24 -9.30
C MET A 75 -12.53 44.72 -9.37
N MET A 76 -11.29 44.22 -9.50
CA MET A 76 -11.01 42.78 -9.51
C MET A 76 -11.37 42.11 -8.18
N SER A 77 -11.10 42.78 -7.04
CA SER A 77 -11.45 42.25 -5.73
C SER A 77 -12.95 42.14 -5.51
N VAL A 78 -13.72 43.16 -5.93
CA VAL A 78 -15.19 43.13 -5.92
C VAL A 78 -15.70 42.00 -6.83
N PHE A 79 -15.13 41.87 -8.03
CA PHE A 79 -15.48 40.79 -8.95
C PHE A 79 -15.22 39.40 -8.34
N LEU A 80 -14.05 39.18 -7.74
CA LEU A 80 -13.70 37.91 -7.10
C LEU A 80 -14.60 37.60 -5.90
N LEU A 81 -14.92 38.60 -5.07
CA LEU A 81 -15.85 38.43 -3.95
C LEU A 81 -17.26 38.01 -4.40
N LEU A 82 -17.71 38.48 -5.56
CA LEU A 82 -18.99 38.07 -6.15
C LEU A 82 -18.90 36.71 -6.87
N ALA A 83 -17.76 36.41 -7.50
CA ALA A 83 -17.55 35.17 -8.24
C ALA A 83 -17.35 33.95 -7.33
N ILE A 84 -16.66 34.10 -6.19
CA ILE A 84 -16.39 33.01 -5.24
C ILE A 84 -17.65 32.28 -4.76
N PRO A 85 -18.71 32.95 -4.25
CA PRO A 85 -19.92 32.26 -3.80
C PRO A 85 -20.64 31.55 -4.96
N PHE A 86 -20.54 32.07 -6.18
CA PHE A 86 -21.09 31.41 -7.37
C PHE A 86 -20.32 30.12 -7.71
N LEU A 87 -18.99 30.16 -7.70
CA LEU A 87 -18.14 28.98 -7.88
C LEU A 87 -18.38 27.92 -6.79
N GLN A 88 -18.55 28.34 -5.54
CA GLN A 88 -18.89 27.44 -4.43
C GLN A 88 -20.25 26.76 -4.64
N THR A 89 -21.25 27.51 -5.11
CA THR A 89 -22.58 26.98 -5.41
C THR A 89 -22.51 25.96 -6.55
N LEU A 90 -21.78 26.26 -7.62
CA LEU A 90 -21.56 25.31 -8.73
C LEU A 90 -20.85 24.04 -8.28
N HIS A 91 -19.81 24.17 -7.45
CA HIS A 91 -19.11 23.03 -6.88
C HIS A 91 -20.04 22.16 -6.03
N TYR A 92 -20.87 22.79 -5.19
CA TYR A 92 -21.85 22.08 -4.37
C TYR A 92 -22.88 21.32 -5.22
N ILE A 93 -23.47 21.97 -6.22
CA ILE A 93 -24.44 21.33 -7.14
C ILE A 93 -23.79 20.15 -7.86
N TYR A 94 -22.58 20.32 -8.38
CA TYR A 94 -21.84 19.26 -9.05
C TYR A 94 -21.54 18.08 -8.11
N SER A 95 -21.11 18.37 -6.88
CA SER A 95 -20.83 17.36 -5.86
C SER A 95 -22.08 16.56 -5.49
N GLU A 96 -23.21 17.22 -5.23
CA GLU A 96 -24.48 16.54 -4.93
C GLU A 96 -25.02 15.73 -6.10
N TYR A 97 -24.87 16.24 -7.33
CA TYR A 97 -25.19 15.48 -8.53
C TYR A 97 -24.37 14.19 -8.62
N MET A 98 -23.04 14.27 -8.41
CA MET A 98 -22.16 13.10 -8.45
C MET A 98 -22.46 12.10 -7.32
N LYS A 99 -22.75 12.56 -6.11
CA LYS A 99 -23.20 11.69 -5.01
C LYS A 99 -24.49 10.95 -5.35
N THR A 100 -25.45 11.64 -5.96
CA THR A 100 -26.73 11.05 -6.37
C THR A 100 -26.53 10.00 -7.45
N GLN A 101 -25.71 10.29 -8.46
CA GLN A 101 -25.33 9.31 -9.49
C GLN A 101 -24.59 8.11 -8.91
N GLY A 102 -23.71 8.34 -7.92
CA GLY A 102 -23.02 7.29 -7.18
C GLY A 102 -23.99 6.35 -6.45
N LYS A 103 -25.00 6.90 -5.76
CA LYS A 103 -26.06 6.11 -5.11
C LYS A 103 -26.85 5.27 -6.12
N VAL A 104 -27.31 5.87 -7.21
CA VAL A 104 -28.06 5.15 -8.26
C VAL A 104 -27.25 4.02 -8.87
N ARG A 105 -25.95 4.23 -9.10
CA ARG A 105 -25.06 3.17 -9.60
C ARG A 105 -24.91 2.06 -8.55
N ARG A 106 -24.67 2.42 -7.28
CA ARG A 106 -24.54 1.45 -6.19
C ARG A 106 -25.81 0.62 -6.02
N ASP A 107 -26.98 1.25 -6.03
CA ASP A 107 -28.27 0.56 -5.90
C ASP A 107 -28.50 -0.42 -7.06
N LYS A 108 -28.13 -0.06 -8.30
CA LYS A 108 -28.19 -0.97 -9.46
C LYS A 108 -27.21 -2.14 -9.37
N PHE A 109 -26.01 -1.92 -8.81
CA PHE A 109 -25.06 -3.01 -8.57
C PHE A 109 -25.55 -3.92 -7.44
N GLU A 110 -26.03 -3.33 -6.34
CA GLU A 110 -26.60 -4.05 -5.20
C GLU A 110 -27.82 -4.88 -5.62
N GLU A 111 -28.73 -4.33 -6.42
CA GLU A 111 -29.91 -5.04 -6.94
C GLU A 111 -29.53 -6.25 -7.80
N LYS A 112 -28.49 -6.13 -8.63
CA LYS A 112 -27.94 -7.26 -9.41
C LYS A 112 -27.27 -8.33 -8.54
N THR A 113 -26.79 -7.96 -7.35
CA THR A 113 -26.17 -8.90 -6.39
C THR A 113 -27.14 -9.43 -5.32
N ARG A 114 -28.34 -8.85 -5.17
CA ARG A 114 -29.35 -9.38 -4.27
C ARG A 114 -29.91 -10.66 -4.89
N LEU A 115 -29.80 -11.75 -4.14
CA LEU A 115 -30.44 -13.01 -4.51
C LEU A 115 -31.93 -12.74 -4.71
N THR A 116 -32.50 -13.23 -5.81
CA THR A 116 -33.95 -13.22 -5.98
C THR A 116 -34.61 -14.04 -4.87
N VAL A 117 -35.91 -13.86 -4.64
CA VAL A 117 -36.64 -14.62 -3.62
C VAL A 117 -36.50 -16.13 -3.87
N GLU A 118 -36.51 -16.54 -5.14
CA GLU A 118 -36.29 -17.91 -5.59
C GLU A 118 -34.88 -18.39 -5.24
N GLN A 119 -33.84 -17.61 -5.55
CA GLN A 119 -32.45 -17.96 -5.23
C GLN A 119 -32.20 -18.00 -3.72
N SER A 120 -32.82 -17.11 -2.95
CA SER A 120 -32.77 -17.11 -1.49
C SER A 120 -33.46 -18.36 -0.91
N ASN A 121 -34.62 -18.73 -1.46
CA ASN A 121 -35.34 -19.93 -1.03
C ASN A 121 -34.56 -21.21 -1.38
N GLU A 122 -33.97 -21.27 -2.57
CA GLU A 122 -33.11 -22.38 -2.99
C GLU A 122 -31.88 -22.50 -2.08
N LEU A 123 -31.22 -21.38 -1.77
CA LEU A 123 -30.08 -21.36 -0.86
C LEU A 123 -30.47 -21.85 0.54
N ARG A 124 -31.62 -21.40 1.07
CA ARG A 124 -32.15 -21.88 2.36
C ARG A 124 -32.43 -23.38 2.34
N GLN A 125 -32.98 -23.89 1.25
CA GLN A 125 -33.25 -25.32 1.07
C GLN A 125 -31.94 -26.13 1.01
N ARG A 126 -30.91 -25.63 0.31
CA ARG A 126 -29.58 -26.26 0.29
C ARG A 126 -28.95 -26.30 1.68
N ILE A 127 -29.01 -25.19 2.43
CA ILE A 127 -28.51 -25.14 3.82
C ILE A 127 -29.25 -26.14 4.71
N PHE A 128 -30.58 -26.22 4.59
CA PHE A 128 -31.39 -27.17 5.35
C PHE A 128 -31.04 -28.63 5.01
N ASN A 129 -30.85 -28.96 3.73
CA ASN A 129 -30.45 -30.29 3.30
C ASN A 129 -29.06 -30.66 3.82
N ILE A 130 -28.10 -29.73 3.76
CA ILE A 130 -26.75 -29.93 4.31
C ILE A 130 -26.83 -30.19 5.82
N GLN A 131 -27.59 -29.40 6.57
CA GLN A 131 -27.75 -29.60 8.02
C GLN A 131 -28.39 -30.95 8.36
N THR A 132 -29.41 -31.35 7.60
CA THR A 132 -30.07 -32.65 7.78
C THR A 132 -29.11 -33.80 7.51
N SER A 133 -28.40 -33.77 6.36
CA SER A 133 -27.40 -34.78 6.02
C SER A 133 -26.26 -34.87 7.04
N SER A 134 -25.83 -33.72 7.58
CA SER A 134 -24.81 -33.68 8.63
C SER A 134 -25.30 -34.33 9.93
N ARG A 135 -26.56 -34.09 10.33
CA ARG A 135 -27.15 -34.72 11.54
C ARG A 135 -27.32 -36.22 11.38
N GLU A 136 -27.75 -36.66 10.20
CA GLU A 136 -27.85 -38.10 9.88
C GLU A 136 -26.48 -38.77 9.94
N MET A 137 -25.45 -38.14 9.38
CA MET A 137 -24.07 -38.65 9.45
C MET A 137 -23.57 -38.74 10.89
N THR A 138 -23.82 -37.72 11.72
CA THR A 138 -23.45 -37.75 13.14
C THR A 138 -24.20 -38.85 13.90
N SER A 139 -25.50 -39.01 13.65
CA SER A 139 -26.29 -40.08 14.27
C SER A 139 -25.80 -41.48 13.85
N PHE A 140 -25.40 -41.65 12.59
CA PHE A 140 -24.84 -42.91 12.11
C PHE A 140 -23.50 -43.22 12.80
N GLN A 141 -22.62 -42.21 12.89
CA GLN A 141 -21.35 -42.33 13.61
C GLN A 141 -21.56 -42.63 15.10
N ASP A 142 -22.55 -42.02 15.75
CA ASP A 142 -22.86 -42.30 17.15
C ASP A 142 -23.38 -43.74 17.36
N GLN A 143 -24.22 -44.23 16.44
CA GLN A 143 -24.67 -45.63 16.44
C GLN A 143 -23.50 -46.59 16.24
N GLU A 144 -22.61 -46.28 15.31
CA GLU A 144 -21.40 -47.07 15.06
C GLU A 144 -20.50 -47.08 16.31
N ILE A 145 -20.25 -45.93 16.92
CA ILE A 145 -19.50 -45.82 18.19
C ILE A 145 -20.14 -46.66 19.30
N ASN A 146 -21.46 -46.63 19.43
CA ASN A 146 -22.16 -47.41 20.45
C ASN A 146 -22.07 -48.92 20.17
N SER A 147 -22.24 -49.34 18.92
CA SER A 147 -22.10 -50.75 18.53
C SER A 147 -20.67 -51.26 18.73
N LEU A 148 -19.66 -50.42 18.44
CA LEU A 148 -18.26 -50.73 18.70
C LEU A 148 -17.98 -50.81 20.20
N LYS A 149 -18.57 -49.93 21.01
CA LYS A 149 -18.46 -49.99 22.48
C LYS A 149 -19.09 -51.26 23.06
N GLU A 150 -20.25 -51.68 22.55
CA GLU A 150 -20.91 -52.93 22.94
C GLU A 150 -20.11 -54.17 22.51
N THR A 151 -19.50 -54.11 21.32
CA THR A 151 -18.60 -55.18 20.85
C THR A 151 -17.35 -55.24 21.73
N ILE A 152 -16.75 -54.10 22.09
CA ILE A 152 -15.61 -54.02 23.00
C ILE A 152 -16.00 -54.54 24.39
N SER A 153 -17.17 -54.19 24.93
CA SER A 153 -17.59 -54.63 26.26
C SER A 153 -17.89 -56.12 26.32
N SER A 154 -18.53 -56.68 25.28
CA SER A 154 -18.78 -58.11 25.16
C SER A 154 -17.49 -58.91 24.96
N LEU A 155 -16.58 -58.45 24.10
CA LEU A 155 -15.25 -59.04 23.95
C LEU A 155 -14.46 -58.99 25.26
N LYS A 156 -14.51 -57.86 25.99
CA LYS A 156 -13.87 -57.72 27.30
C LYS A 156 -14.43 -58.70 28.32
N SER A 157 -15.75 -58.86 28.38
CA SER A 157 -16.41 -59.83 29.28
C SER A 157 -16.11 -61.30 28.91
N GLN A 158 -16.02 -61.62 27.61
CA GLN A 158 -15.57 -62.93 27.14
C GLN A 158 -14.10 -63.19 27.49
N LEU A 159 -13.26 -62.16 27.43
CA LEU A 159 -11.87 -62.20 27.84
C LEU A 159 -11.72 -62.42 29.36
N GLU A 160 -12.52 -61.71 30.16
CA GLU A 160 -12.54 -61.83 31.63
C GLU A 160 -13.08 -63.18 32.11
N SER A 161 -13.98 -63.82 31.36
CA SER A 161 -14.56 -65.13 31.69
C SER A 161 -13.75 -66.34 31.22
N SER A 162 -12.65 -66.13 30.49
CA SER A 162 -11.73 -67.19 30.03
C SER A 162 -10.52 -67.43 30.96
N GLU A 163 -10.58 -66.98 32.22
CA GLU A 163 -9.62 -67.16 33.34
C GLU A 163 -8.22 -67.75 33.03
N GLN A 164 -7.18 -66.91 32.99
CA GLN A 164 -6.02 -66.91 33.91
C GLN A 164 -4.91 -65.90 33.49
N ASP A 165 -4.52 -65.09 34.47
CA ASP A 165 -3.17 -64.60 34.83
C ASP A 165 -2.27 -63.83 33.82
N GLU A 166 -1.80 -62.67 34.29
CA GLU A 166 -0.75 -61.77 33.78
C GLU A 166 -0.95 -61.11 32.40
N GLU A 167 -1.34 -61.81 31.34
CA GLU A 167 -1.34 -61.25 29.98
C GLU A 167 -2.42 -60.17 29.78
N MET A 168 -3.53 -60.31 30.52
CA MET A 168 -4.63 -59.34 30.53
C MET A 168 -4.27 -58.01 31.19
N GLY A 169 -3.50 -58.06 32.27
CA GLY A 169 -3.01 -56.86 32.96
C GLY A 169 -2.11 -56.05 32.04
N LEU A 170 -1.22 -56.73 31.31
CA LEU A 170 -0.33 -56.12 30.33
C LEU A 170 -1.09 -55.48 29.16
N LEU A 171 -2.13 -56.14 28.63
CA LEU A 171 -2.96 -55.59 27.56
C LEU A 171 -3.77 -54.37 27.99
N VAL A 172 -4.33 -54.37 29.20
CA VAL A 172 -5.06 -53.21 29.75
C VAL A 172 -4.11 -52.04 30.00
N GLU A 173 -2.92 -52.31 30.52
CA GLU A 173 -1.87 -51.30 30.71
C GLU A 173 -1.39 -50.72 29.37
N GLN A 174 -1.19 -51.56 28.35
CA GLN A 174 -0.86 -51.11 26.98
C GLN A 174 -1.98 -50.25 26.39
N LEU A 175 -3.25 -50.60 26.59
CA LEU A 175 -4.39 -49.81 26.12
C LEU A 175 -4.47 -48.44 26.79
N GLN A 176 -4.24 -48.38 28.11
CA GLN A 176 -4.16 -47.10 28.83
C GLN A 176 -2.99 -46.25 28.34
N LYS A 177 -1.83 -46.86 28.10
CA LYS A 177 -0.67 -46.17 27.53
C LYS A 177 -0.98 -45.59 26.15
N VAL A 178 -1.56 -46.37 25.25
CA VAL A 178 -1.96 -45.91 23.91
C VAL A 178 -3.02 -44.79 23.98
N GLN A 179 -3.98 -44.88 24.91
CA GLN A 179 -4.94 -43.78 25.11
C GLN A 179 -4.27 -42.50 25.61
N SER A 180 -3.29 -42.61 26.52
CA SER A 180 -2.54 -41.46 27.02
C SER A 180 -1.67 -40.82 25.93
N GLU A 181 -0.99 -41.64 25.12
CA GLU A 181 -0.19 -41.18 23.98
C GLU A 181 -1.07 -40.51 22.92
N LYS A 182 -2.26 -41.04 22.65
CA LYS A 182 -3.23 -40.43 21.73
C LYS A 182 -3.73 -39.07 22.23
N ALA A 183 -3.97 -38.93 23.53
CA ALA A 183 -4.38 -37.65 24.13
C ALA A 183 -3.24 -36.62 24.09
N GLU A 184 -2.00 -37.04 24.35
CA GLU A 184 -0.83 -36.17 24.23
C GLU A 184 -0.61 -35.74 22.77
N LEU A 185 -0.78 -36.65 21.82
CA LEU A 185 -0.65 -36.36 20.40
C LEU A 185 -1.74 -35.39 19.92
N SER A 186 -2.99 -35.56 20.36
CA SER A 186 -4.07 -34.63 19.99
C SER A 186 -3.83 -33.23 20.55
N ALA A 187 -3.28 -33.12 21.77
CA ALA A 187 -2.89 -31.84 22.36
C ALA A 187 -1.74 -31.17 21.56
N LYS A 188 -0.75 -31.96 21.09
CA LYS A 188 0.33 -31.47 20.21
C LYS A 188 -0.21 -30.98 18.87
N VAL A 189 -1.14 -31.70 18.26
CA VAL A 189 -1.78 -31.29 17.00
C VAL A 189 -2.53 -29.97 17.18
N ALA A 190 -3.35 -29.84 18.23
CA ALA A 190 -4.07 -28.60 18.53
C ALA A 190 -3.12 -27.40 18.74
N LYS A 191 -1.95 -27.64 19.37
CA LYS A 191 -0.92 -26.60 19.55
C LYS A 191 -0.32 -26.15 18.20
N VAL A 192 0.02 -27.10 17.32
CA VAL A 192 0.56 -26.80 15.99
C VAL A 192 -0.46 -26.05 15.13
N GLU A 193 -1.74 -26.43 15.19
CA GLU A 193 -2.81 -25.72 14.48
C GLU A 193 -2.94 -24.27 14.94
N LEU A 194 -2.80 -24.02 16.25
CA LEU A 194 -2.83 -22.67 16.82
C LEU A 194 -1.61 -21.85 16.37
N GLU A 195 -0.41 -22.45 16.37
CA GLU A 195 0.81 -21.82 15.84
C GLU A 195 0.68 -21.49 14.35
N LEU A 196 0.11 -22.39 13.56
CA LEU A 196 -0.18 -22.16 12.14
C LEU A 196 -1.22 -21.04 11.93
N ALA A 197 -2.27 -20.99 12.74
CA ALA A 197 -3.26 -19.92 12.68
C ALA A 197 -2.64 -18.55 12.99
N ASN A 198 -1.75 -18.48 13.99
CA ASN A 198 -1.02 -17.26 14.32
C ASN A 198 -0.04 -16.86 13.20
N ASN A 199 0.68 -17.81 12.60
CA ASN A 199 1.55 -17.53 11.45
C ASN A 199 0.76 -17.05 10.22
N ARG A 200 -0.43 -17.62 9.96
CA ARG A 200 -1.30 -17.14 8.88
C ARG A 200 -1.79 -15.70 9.09
N ALA A 201 -2.02 -15.30 10.34
CA ALA A 201 -2.34 -13.91 10.66
C ALA A 201 -1.17 -12.97 10.37
N TYR A 202 0.07 -13.42 10.63
CA TYR A 202 1.30 -12.66 10.35
C TYR A 202 1.55 -12.45 8.85
N ILE A 203 1.29 -13.47 8.01
CA ILE A 203 1.46 -13.39 6.55
C ILE A 203 0.49 -12.38 5.90
N LYS A 204 -0.68 -12.13 6.50
CA LYS A 204 -1.68 -11.19 5.96
C LYS A 204 -1.26 -9.72 6.07
N THR A 205 -0.33 -9.42 6.98
CA THR A 205 0.28 -8.10 7.16
C THR A 205 1.32 -7.78 6.08
N ASP A 206 2.02 -8.79 5.56
CA ASP A 206 3.14 -8.60 4.61
C ASP A 206 2.71 -8.17 3.19
N ALA A 207 1.52 -8.57 2.73
CA ALA A 207 1.08 -8.25 1.37
C ALA A 207 1.02 -6.73 1.10
N VAL A 208 0.61 -5.96 2.10
CA VAL A 208 0.50 -4.49 2.01
C VAL A 208 1.87 -3.82 2.00
N ASP A 209 2.82 -4.36 2.76
CA ASP A 209 4.17 -3.82 2.81
C ASP A 209 4.93 -4.12 1.51
N ILE A 210 4.69 -5.29 0.91
CA ILE A 210 5.19 -5.65 -0.42
C ILE A 210 4.60 -4.70 -1.48
N GLU A 211 3.31 -4.42 -1.43
CA GLU A 211 2.63 -3.46 -2.31
C GLU A 211 3.28 -2.07 -2.26
N TYR A 212 3.54 -1.56 -1.05
CA TYR A 212 4.20 -0.27 -0.87
C TYR A 212 5.65 -0.26 -1.36
N ALA A 213 6.39 -1.36 -1.17
CA ALA A 213 7.75 -1.49 -1.69
C ALA A 213 7.76 -1.41 -3.22
N PHE A 214 6.82 -2.08 -3.89
CA PHE A 214 6.67 -2.05 -5.35
C PHE A 214 6.35 -0.65 -5.88
N ALA A 215 5.36 0.02 -5.31
CA ALA A 215 4.98 1.38 -5.70
C ALA A 215 6.19 2.33 -5.65
N ARG A 216 7.00 2.22 -4.59
CA ARG A 216 8.20 3.02 -4.39
C ARG A 216 9.34 2.69 -5.36
N ILE A 217 9.49 1.42 -5.75
CA ILE A 217 10.47 1.00 -6.76
C ILE A 217 10.12 1.61 -8.13
N ILE A 218 8.84 1.57 -8.51
CA ILE A 218 8.33 2.11 -9.78
C ILE A 218 8.37 3.66 -9.81
N GLY A 219 8.52 4.29 -8.64
CA GLY A 219 8.55 5.76 -8.52
C GLY A 219 7.17 6.39 -8.57
N ASN A 220 6.11 5.60 -8.36
CA ASN A 220 4.76 6.10 -8.24
C ASN A 220 4.51 6.56 -6.80
N GLU A 221 3.78 7.66 -6.64
CA GLU A 221 3.18 8.00 -5.35
C GLU A 221 2.04 7.02 -5.06
N ILE A 222 1.96 6.55 -3.83
CA ILE A 222 0.90 5.63 -3.40
C ILE A 222 -0.43 6.38 -3.53
N GLY A 223 -1.29 5.92 -4.45
CA GLY A 223 -2.61 6.51 -4.65
C GLY A 223 -3.57 6.19 -3.51
N ALA A 224 -4.67 6.95 -3.44
CA ALA A 224 -5.79 6.56 -2.58
C ALA A 224 -6.37 5.22 -3.05
N ARG A 225 -6.95 4.44 -2.12
CA ARG A 225 -7.64 3.19 -2.47
C ARG A 225 -8.69 3.42 -3.55
N GLY A 226 -8.73 2.57 -4.57
CA GLY A 226 -9.60 2.61 -5.75
C GLY A 226 -9.11 3.48 -6.91
N THR A 227 -7.87 3.97 -6.89
CA THR A 227 -7.28 4.76 -8.00
C THR A 227 -6.37 3.92 -8.89
N GLU A 228 -5.94 4.47 -10.03
CA GLU A 228 -4.94 3.85 -10.93
C GLU A 228 -3.55 3.65 -10.29
N HIS A 229 -3.34 4.27 -9.13
CA HIS A 229 -2.15 4.12 -8.30
C HIS A 229 -2.47 3.40 -6.98
N ASP A 230 -3.65 2.78 -6.87
CA ASP A 230 -3.99 1.94 -5.74
C ASP A 230 -3.13 0.69 -5.72
N ALA A 231 -2.59 0.38 -4.56
CA ALA A 231 -1.64 -0.71 -4.35
C ALA A 231 -2.32 -2.09 -4.41
N ASP A 232 -3.66 -2.15 -4.48
CA ASP A 232 -4.47 -3.38 -4.51
C ASP A 232 -4.24 -4.30 -5.74
N ILE A 233 -3.18 -4.09 -6.53
CA ILE A 233 -2.74 -4.98 -7.63
C ILE A 233 -2.55 -6.41 -7.15
N PHE A 234 -2.01 -6.62 -5.94
CA PHE A 234 -1.81 -7.96 -5.38
C PHE A 234 -3.08 -8.53 -4.73
N ARG A 235 -4.03 -7.67 -4.32
CA ARG A 235 -5.34 -8.10 -3.78
C ARG A 235 -6.36 -8.44 -4.83
N GLY A 236 -6.33 -7.75 -5.98
CA GLY A 236 -7.25 -7.98 -7.10
C GLY A 236 -7.06 -9.36 -7.74
N GLY A 237 -5.89 -9.98 -7.55
CA GLY A 237 -5.59 -11.33 -8.03
C GLY A 237 -5.46 -11.44 -9.55
N ASP A 238 -5.48 -10.33 -10.28
CA ASP A 238 -5.26 -10.36 -11.73
C ASP A 238 -3.77 -10.50 -12.02
N ILE A 239 -3.38 -11.72 -12.40
CA ILE A 239 -2.00 -12.10 -12.71
C ILE A 239 -1.42 -11.22 -13.84
N SER A 240 -2.25 -10.75 -14.78
CA SER A 240 -1.80 -9.88 -15.86
C SER A 240 -1.32 -8.53 -15.31
N HIS A 241 -2.11 -7.92 -14.42
CA HIS A 241 -1.75 -6.66 -13.79
C HIS A 241 -0.51 -6.78 -12.91
N ILE A 242 -0.37 -7.88 -12.16
CA ILE A 242 0.85 -8.16 -11.37
C ILE A 242 2.06 -8.27 -12.30
N SER A 243 1.92 -8.96 -13.42
CA SER A 243 3.02 -9.06 -14.39
C SER A 243 3.38 -7.71 -15.01
N ASP A 244 2.41 -6.87 -15.36
CA ASP A 244 2.71 -5.56 -15.98
C ASP A 244 3.37 -4.60 -14.98
N ALA A 245 2.95 -4.67 -13.71
CA ALA A 245 3.62 -3.95 -12.62
C ALA A 245 5.05 -4.46 -12.40
N LEU A 246 5.25 -5.78 -12.45
CA LEU A 246 6.58 -6.39 -12.32
C LEU A 246 7.50 -5.99 -13.48
N ASP A 247 7.03 -6.00 -14.72
CA ASP A 247 7.79 -5.53 -15.88
C ASP A 247 8.20 -4.06 -15.74
N SER A 248 7.29 -3.20 -15.24
CA SER A 248 7.56 -1.79 -15.00
C SER A 248 8.62 -1.57 -13.90
N ALA A 249 8.56 -2.38 -12.83
CA ALA A 249 9.55 -2.37 -11.76
C ALA A 249 10.92 -2.83 -12.27
N ILE A 250 10.98 -3.91 -13.05
CA ILE A 250 12.21 -4.41 -13.67
C ILE A 250 12.85 -3.34 -14.56
N ALA A 251 12.07 -2.71 -15.44
CA ALA A 251 12.56 -1.65 -16.32
C ALA A 251 13.15 -0.47 -15.53
N SER A 252 12.50 -0.09 -14.44
CA SER A 252 12.98 0.97 -13.53
C SER A 252 14.30 0.58 -12.84
N ILE A 253 14.44 -0.69 -12.41
CA ILE A 253 15.67 -1.22 -11.81
C ILE A 253 16.80 -1.20 -12.85
N GLU A 254 16.56 -1.68 -14.08
CA GLU A 254 17.56 -1.70 -15.14
C GLU A 254 18.05 -0.29 -15.50
N LEU A 255 17.15 0.68 -15.62
CA LEU A 255 17.51 2.09 -15.84
C LEU A 255 18.43 2.62 -14.74
N ARG A 256 18.13 2.31 -13.47
CA ARG A 256 18.97 2.72 -12.33
C ARG A 256 20.31 1.99 -12.33
N LEU A 257 20.34 0.70 -12.63
CA LEU A 257 21.60 -0.06 -12.71
C LEU A 257 22.52 0.44 -13.82
N ASN A 258 21.97 0.82 -14.97
CA ASN A 258 22.76 1.39 -16.07
C ASN A 258 23.42 2.74 -15.71
N SER A 259 22.94 3.42 -14.66
CA SER A 259 23.57 4.64 -14.14
C SER A 259 24.74 4.36 -13.17
N ILE A 260 24.90 3.11 -12.73
CA ILE A 260 25.93 2.70 -11.80
C ILE A 260 27.18 2.24 -12.57
N HIS A 261 28.33 2.80 -12.21
CA HIS A 261 29.61 2.35 -12.77
C HIS A 261 30.13 1.13 -12.01
N PHE A 262 30.11 -0.03 -12.66
CA PHE A 262 30.68 -1.27 -12.15
C PHE A 262 32.16 -1.41 -12.53
N LEU A 263 32.95 -2.11 -11.71
CA LEU A 263 34.34 -2.43 -12.04
C LEU A 263 34.38 -3.65 -12.98
N PRO A 264 35.45 -3.84 -13.79
CA PRO A 264 35.57 -5.02 -14.65
C PRO A 264 35.38 -6.36 -13.91
N SER A 265 35.91 -6.47 -12.69
CA SER A 265 35.75 -7.64 -11.81
C SER A 265 34.30 -7.93 -11.40
N ASP A 266 33.42 -6.92 -11.44
CA ASP A 266 32.01 -7.09 -11.07
C ASP A 266 31.21 -7.82 -12.15
N HIS A 267 31.73 -7.84 -13.38
CA HIS A 267 31.14 -8.52 -14.52
C HIS A 267 31.60 -9.97 -14.63
N GLU A 268 32.60 -10.40 -13.85
CA GLU A 268 33.06 -11.78 -13.79
C GLU A 268 32.02 -12.69 -13.13
N SER A 269 32.14 -14.01 -13.31
CA SER A 269 31.20 -14.97 -12.71
C SER A 269 31.23 -14.86 -11.18
N GLY A 270 30.06 -14.63 -10.58
CA GLY A 270 29.93 -14.36 -9.15
C GLY A 270 30.19 -12.90 -8.75
N GLY A 271 30.58 -12.03 -9.68
CA GLY A 271 30.66 -10.59 -9.45
C GLY A 271 29.28 -9.94 -9.30
N ILE A 272 29.23 -8.79 -8.62
CA ILE A 272 27.99 -8.09 -8.25
C ILE A 272 27.11 -7.79 -9.48
N ALA A 273 27.70 -7.29 -10.57
CA ALA A 273 26.95 -6.96 -11.78
C ALA A 273 26.40 -8.22 -12.45
N ALA A 274 27.17 -9.31 -12.46
CA ALA A 274 26.71 -10.60 -12.97
C ALA A 274 25.56 -11.17 -12.13
N GLN A 275 25.65 -11.11 -10.80
CA GLN A 275 24.57 -11.57 -9.90
C GLN A 275 23.29 -10.76 -10.09
N LEU A 276 23.38 -9.43 -10.18
CA LEU A 276 22.24 -8.56 -10.48
C LEU A 276 21.61 -8.90 -11.83
N GLY A 277 22.42 -9.15 -12.86
CA GLY A 277 21.95 -9.58 -14.18
C GLY A 277 21.15 -10.89 -14.13
N VAL A 278 21.63 -11.87 -13.35
CA VAL A 278 20.91 -13.14 -13.15
C VAL A 278 19.58 -12.92 -12.42
N ALA A 279 19.57 -12.15 -11.35
CA ALA A 279 18.34 -11.86 -10.59
C ALA A 279 17.29 -11.13 -11.45
N ILE A 280 17.71 -10.17 -12.27
CA ILE A 280 16.82 -9.46 -13.20
C ILE A 280 16.29 -10.40 -14.29
N MET A 281 17.15 -11.27 -14.84
CA MET A 281 16.72 -12.27 -15.82
C MET A 281 15.66 -13.21 -15.23
N GLN A 282 15.84 -13.63 -13.98
CA GLN A 282 14.86 -14.46 -13.27
C GLN A 282 13.54 -13.71 -13.05
N LEU A 283 13.56 -12.44 -12.64
CA LEU A 283 12.36 -11.61 -12.54
C LEU A 283 11.62 -11.50 -13.87
N LYS A 284 12.33 -11.26 -14.98
CA LYS A 284 11.74 -11.23 -16.34
C LYS A 284 11.11 -12.55 -16.72
N ARG A 285 11.77 -13.67 -16.41
CA ARG A 285 11.24 -15.02 -16.67
C ARG A 285 9.96 -15.26 -15.88
N THR A 286 9.95 -14.92 -14.59
CA THR A 286 8.77 -15.04 -13.72
C THR A 286 7.61 -14.19 -14.27
N SER A 287 7.88 -12.93 -14.65
CA SER A 287 6.89 -12.04 -15.24
C SER A 287 6.30 -12.64 -16.54
N LYS A 288 7.15 -13.16 -17.43
CA LYS A 288 6.70 -13.81 -18.65
C LYS A 288 5.82 -15.03 -18.36
N SER A 289 6.23 -15.89 -17.43
CA SER A 289 5.45 -17.06 -17.04
C SER A 289 4.09 -16.67 -16.45
N MET A 290 3.99 -15.56 -15.72
CA MET A 290 2.70 -15.03 -15.25
C MET A 290 1.75 -14.68 -16.39
N LYS A 291 2.24 -14.02 -17.46
CA LYS A 291 1.41 -13.68 -18.64
C LYS A 291 0.91 -14.91 -19.39
N GLU A 292 1.62 -16.04 -19.29
CA GLU A 292 1.28 -17.29 -19.96
C GLU A 292 0.29 -18.16 -19.17
N LEU A 293 0.08 -17.88 -17.87
CA LEU A 293 -0.82 -18.64 -17.01
C LEU A 293 -2.28 -18.20 -17.22
N THR A 294 -3.14 -19.17 -17.57
CA THR A 294 -4.59 -18.96 -17.72
C THR A 294 -5.38 -19.34 -16.47
N VAL A 295 -4.77 -20.07 -15.53
CA VAL A 295 -5.40 -20.61 -14.32
C VAL A 295 -4.70 -20.07 -13.08
N TYR A 296 -5.51 -19.61 -12.12
CA TYR A 296 -5.10 -18.85 -10.94
C TYR A 296 -4.68 -19.76 -9.77
N GLU A 297 -3.41 -19.71 -9.36
CA GLU A 297 -2.93 -20.24 -8.08
C GLU A 297 -2.18 -19.15 -7.30
N PRO A 298 -2.87 -18.39 -6.43
CA PRO A 298 -2.38 -17.12 -5.90
C PRO A 298 -1.10 -17.13 -5.08
N ASN A 299 -0.63 -18.28 -4.61
CA ASN A 299 0.39 -18.31 -3.56
C ASN A 299 1.81 -18.52 -4.09
N ASP A 300 2.00 -19.26 -5.18
CA ASP A 300 3.34 -19.76 -5.53
C ASP A 300 4.23 -18.70 -6.19
N TYR A 301 3.64 -17.84 -7.02
CA TYR A 301 4.40 -16.82 -7.75
C TYR A 301 4.78 -15.60 -6.89
N HIS A 302 4.01 -15.29 -5.85
CA HIS A 302 4.35 -14.21 -4.91
C HIS A 302 5.70 -14.46 -4.22
N TRP A 303 5.95 -15.68 -3.75
CA TRP A 303 7.22 -16.03 -3.11
C TRP A 303 8.41 -15.98 -4.06
N GLY A 304 8.22 -16.41 -5.32
CA GLY A 304 9.25 -16.30 -6.36
C GLY A 304 9.63 -14.84 -6.68
N ILE A 305 8.64 -13.95 -6.77
CA ILE A 305 8.89 -12.51 -6.95
C ILE A 305 9.66 -11.95 -5.74
N VAL A 306 9.18 -12.21 -4.53
CA VAL A 306 9.77 -11.68 -3.28
C VAL A 306 11.21 -12.16 -3.13
N ALA A 307 11.49 -13.44 -3.35
CA ALA A 307 12.85 -14.00 -3.26
C ALA A 307 13.82 -13.32 -4.25
N ASN A 308 13.40 -13.13 -5.50
CA ASN A 308 14.23 -12.49 -6.51
C ASN A 308 14.46 -11.00 -6.21
N LEU A 309 13.44 -10.28 -5.73
CA LEU A 309 13.59 -8.89 -5.30
C LEU A 309 14.51 -8.75 -4.10
N MET A 310 14.39 -9.62 -3.10
CA MET A 310 15.30 -9.65 -1.95
C MET A 310 16.74 -9.90 -2.40
N THR A 311 16.95 -10.74 -3.41
CA THR A 311 18.27 -10.97 -4.01
C THR A 311 18.83 -9.70 -4.65
N VAL A 312 18.02 -8.97 -5.42
CA VAL A 312 18.41 -7.67 -6.01
C VAL A 312 18.78 -6.66 -4.91
N ILE A 313 17.94 -6.53 -3.88
CA ILE A 313 18.17 -5.61 -2.76
C ILE A 313 19.45 -5.96 -2.02
N ASN A 314 19.65 -7.22 -1.66
CA ASN A 314 20.85 -7.67 -0.95
C ASN A 314 22.12 -7.38 -1.75
N THR A 315 22.11 -7.71 -3.06
CA THR A 315 23.26 -7.49 -3.94
C THR A 315 23.58 -5.99 -4.10
N LEU A 316 22.56 -5.13 -4.11
CA LEU A 316 22.73 -3.68 -4.12
C LEU A 316 23.31 -3.13 -2.80
N LEU A 317 22.91 -3.70 -1.66
CA LEU A 317 23.45 -3.32 -0.35
C LEU A 317 24.94 -3.70 -0.24
N GLU A 318 25.30 -4.93 -0.65
CA GLU A 318 26.69 -5.38 -0.71
C GLU A 318 27.55 -4.46 -1.59
N PHE A 319 27.01 -4.03 -2.74
CA PHE A 319 27.68 -3.05 -3.60
C PHE A 319 27.92 -1.71 -2.90
N ALA A 320 26.90 -1.19 -2.20
CA ALA A 320 26.98 0.07 -1.48
C ALA A 320 28.02 0.00 -0.34
N GLU A 321 28.06 -1.09 0.42
CA GLU A 321 29.03 -1.32 1.50
C GLU A 321 30.46 -1.41 0.99
N ARG A 322 30.68 -2.15 -0.11
CA ARG A 322 32.01 -2.24 -0.75
C ARG A 322 32.51 -0.89 -1.25
N ASN A 323 31.63 -0.08 -1.84
CA ASN A 323 31.97 1.27 -2.29
C ASN A 323 32.26 2.24 -1.15
N LYS A 324 31.52 2.13 -0.02
CA LYS A 324 31.81 2.91 1.19
C LYS A 324 33.19 2.58 1.74
N THR A 325 33.53 1.30 1.79
CA THR A 325 34.83 0.79 2.25
C THR A 325 35.97 1.30 1.35
N ASN A 326 35.80 1.23 0.02
CA ASN A 326 36.78 1.75 -0.93
C ASN A 326 37.02 3.27 -0.81
N LYS A 327 35.98 4.05 -0.46
CA LYS A 327 36.13 5.49 -0.20
C LYS A 327 36.93 5.76 1.08
N LEU A 328 36.76 4.95 2.13
CA LEU A 328 37.51 5.09 3.39
C LEU A 328 39.00 4.76 3.19
N PHE A 329 39.34 3.67 2.49
CA PHE A 329 40.74 3.33 2.22
C PHE A 329 41.47 4.34 1.34
N LYS A 330 40.79 4.97 0.37
CA LYS A 330 41.35 6.08 -0.42
C LYS A 330 41.61 7.34 0.42
N SER A 331 40.79 7.60 1.43
CA SER A 331 40.99 8.70 2.40
C SER A 331 42.24 8.48 3.26
N ASP A 332 42.43 7.27 3.79
CA ASP A 332 43.53 7.01 4.73
C ASP A 332 44.88 6.86 4.04
N SER A 333 44.92 6.28 2.83
CA SER A 333 46.15 6.23 2.02
C SER A 333 46.64 7.61 1.59
N GLN A 334 45.75 8.60 1.44
CA GLN A 334 46.14 9.99 1.20
C GLN A 334 46.62 10.72 2.46
N ARG A 335 46.25 10.26 3.67
CA ARG A 335 46.71 10.84 4.94
C ARG A 335 48.08 10.34 5.41
N VAL A 336 48.50 9.15 4.98
CA VAL A 336 49.80 8.56 5.34
C VAL A 336 50.91 8.98 4.35
N ALA A 337 50.55 9.62 3.24
CA ALA A 337 51.49 10.11 2.22
C ALA A 337 51.94 11.58 2.43
N PHE A 338 51.60 12.19 3.56
CA PHE A 338 52.09 13.48 4.05
C PHE A 338 52.70 13.28 5.43
#